data_AF-A0A258W7S8-F1
#
_entry.id   AF-A0A258W7S8-F1
#
_cell.length_a   1.000
_cell.length_b   1.000
_cell.length_c   1.000
_cell.angle_alpha   90.00
_cell.angle_beta   90.00
_cell.angle_gamma   90.00
#
_symmetry.space_group_name_H-M   'P 1'
#
loop_
_entity.id
_entity.type
_entity.pdbx_description
1 polymer ?
#
loop_
_entity_poly.entity_id
_entity_poly.type
_entity_poly.pdbx_seq_one_letter_code
_entity_poly.pdbx_strand_id
1 'polypeptide(L)'
;MRAWIKLLKVSVGLSLWLLAQVSFAGQSVAVQGRLLNSNGTAVTSSSVAFTIQVKSPGAEDCLLYQETQSLDLSQSQGAFALTLGAGTRAAPSIDGGNSLNSIFSNSNVISLTAASAPCATAATSYTPIVSDTRKLVISFDDGSGPDSIPNIALSWVPQAMYAQSAQNSIQLGGVNSSQYLSVATGTTPAVLSALDYTNLAALIAGTTSNNFVQTGASTFSTGTGAVSLNGPVSIAANQNLSMASGTGTFTQTYTGTSTASSVIANSVTTNPVQSITGNGLTSGSLLNLTSTSTAAASGNSGLNIAISGANGTAGITRTGISSAVSSTGTTSTNVGGYFSATGAINNYGLIVANGNVGIGTTGPSGLLSVGTGATTNFSVNSTGSAQFGTTTQVAKTKLWGMDGATSTGVYVLDKNSFYGTWQNASSFEGVLTDASGNQNGWSDLWINYYSTGYTNIGNGGGKVSIGVDTGASPGSSLDINGNLSIGAGNMGVAAPTNGAIIQGNVGIGTTSPQDKLDINGNIRVAKNSAQPYACDAAHDAVIALTSQYTTCVCKGGSTSWVRTTDGSTACTW
;
A
#
# COMPACT_ATOMS: atom_id res chain seq x y z
N MET A 1 55.85 -64.93 64.12
CA MET A 1 56.17 -63.64 64.79
C MET A 1 57.52 -63.21 64.26
N ARG A 2 57.79 -62.10 63.58
CA ARG A 2 57.19 -60.77 63.33
C ARG A 2 57.65 -60.39 61.89
N ALA A 3 56.81 -59.87 60.99
CA ALA A 3 56.59 -58.44 60.72
C ALA A 3 57.88 -57.59 60.73
N TRP A 4 58.23 -56.71 59.80
CA TRP A 4 57.66 -56.06 58.60
C TRP A 4 58.86 -55.32 57.95
N ILE A 5 58.80 -54.92 56.66
CA ILE A 5 59.21 -53.58 56.14
C ILE A 5 59.14 -53.59 54.60
N LYS A 6 58.38 -52.63 54.05
CA LYS A 6 58.27 -52.27 52.63
C LYS A 6 59.18 -51.07 52.33
N LEU A 7 59.66 -50.96 51.08
CA LEU A 7 59.77 -49.77 50.19
C LEU A 7 60.91 -50.03 49.18
N LEU A 8 60.73 -50.18 47.86
CA LEU A 8 60.23 -49.29 46.79
C LEU A 8 61.38 -48.76 45.89
N LYS A 9 61.30 -49.04 44.58
CA LYS A 9 61.65 -48.27 43.35
C LYS A 9 62.48 -49.08 42.32
N VAL A 10 61.89 -49.52 41.19
CA VAL A 10 61.75 -48.88 39.84
C VAL A 10 62.98 -49.03 38.94
N SER A 11 62.81 -49.73 37.80
CA SER A 11 63.27 -49.34 36.44
C SER A 11 62.91 -50.43 35.39
N VAL A 12 61.95 -50.16 34.48
CA VAL A 12 62.07 -49.89 33.03
C VAL A 12 62.57 -51.05 32.16
N GLY A 13 61.70 -51.53 31.26
CA GLY A 13 62.01 -52.41 30.13
C GLY A 13 60.95 -52.31 29.05
N LEU A 14 61.25 -51.55 27.99
CA LEU A 14 60.47 -51.30 26.79
C LEU A 14 60.67 -52.48 25.81
N SER A 15 59.64 -53.28 25.52
CA SER A 15 59.66 -54.30 24.47
C SER A 15 58.61 -54.02 23.40
N LEU A 16 59.12 -53.62 22.24
CA LEU A 16 58.43 -53.29 21.00
C LEU A 16 58.09 -54.59 20.23
N TRP A 17 56.93 -54.62 19.57
CA TRP A 17 56.46 -55.60 18.56
C TRP A 17 56.21 -57.04 18.99
N LEU A 18 54.92 -57.36 19.20
CA LEU A 18 54.26 -58.34 18.35
C LEU A 18 52.80 -57.93 18.21
N LEU A 19 52.43 -57.39 17.04
CA LEU A 19 51.05 -57.50 16.58
C LEU A 19 50.74 -58.99 16.58
N ALA A 20 50.04 -59.47 17.61
CA ALA A 20 49.28 -60.69 17.49
C ALA A 20 48.24 -60.39 16.41
N GLN A 21 48.57 -60.75 15.17
CA GLN A 21 47.52 -61.02 14.21
C GLN A 21 46.65 -62.06 14.91
N VAL A 22 45.42 -61.68 15.21
CA VAL A 22 44.34 -62.62 15.44
C VAL A 22 44.22 -63.37 14.13
N SER A 23 45.03 -64.42 13.95
CA SER A 23 44.69 -65.47 13.02
C SER A 23 43.49 -66.14 13.64
N PHE A 24 42.32 -65.81 13.11
CA PHE A 24 41.14 -66.62 13.35
C PHE A 24 41.51 -68.04 12.92
N ALA A 25 41.61 -68.94 13.89
CA ALA A 25 41.55 -70.36 13.60
C ALA A 25 40.15 -70.62 13.05
N GLY A 26 39.98 -70.49 11.72
CA GLY A 26 38.82 -71.02 11.04
C GLY A 26 38.72 -72.52 11.39
N GLN A 27 37.50 -73.06 11.39
CA GLN A 27 37.27 -74.49 11.62
C GLN A 27 38.20 -75.29 10.70
N SER A 28 39.22 -75.93 11.27
CA SER A 28 40.25 -76.64 10.55
C SER A 28 40.08 -78.14 10.75
N VAL A 29 40.20 -78.91 9.67
CA VAL A 29 40.13 -80.36 9.73
C VAL A 29 41.54 -80.88 10.00
N ALA A 30 41.77 -81.43 11.19
CA ALA A 30 43.04 -82.05 11.55
C ALA A 30 42.97 -83.58 11.40
N VAL A 31 43.91 -84.18 10.68
CA VAL A 31 44.07 -85.63 10.53
C VAL A 31 45.37 -86.06 11.19
N GLN A 32 45.29 -87.05 12.08
CA GLN A 32 46.44 -87.58 12.79
C GLN A 32 46.59 -89.08 12.52
N GLY A 33 47.82 -89.56 12.39
CA GLY A 33 48.09 -90.96 12.11
C GLY A 33 49.54 -91.34 12.34
N ARG A 34 49.87 -92.60 12.06
CA ARG A 34 51.25 -93.12 12.08
C ARG A 34 51.53 -93.94 10.83
N LEU A 35 52.59 -93.60 10.10
CA LEU A 35 53.04 -94.34 8.92
C LEU A 35 53.98 -95.50 9.31
N LEU A 36 53.72 -96.67 8.75
CA LEU A 36 54.52 -97.90 8.92
C LEU A 36 54.89 -98.45 7.54
N ASN A 37 56.12 -98.94 7.39
CA ASN A 37 56.60 -99.61 6.18
C ASN A 37 55.97 -101.00 6.04
N SER A 38 56.13 -101.63 4.87
CA SER A 38 55.67 -103.00 4.58
C SER A 38 56.19 -104.08 5.54
N ASN A 39 57.28 -103.78 6.27
CA ASN A 39 57.86 -104.65 7.31
C ASN A 39 57.38 -104.32 8.74
N GLY A 40 56.39 -103.43 8.90
CA GLY A 40 55.80 -103.05 10.19
C GLY A 40 56.62 -102.05 11.03
N THR A 41 57.75 -101.56 10.53
CA THR A 41 58.59 -100.55 11.18
C THR A 41 58.13 -99.13 10.81
N ALA A 42 58.28 -98.16 11.72
CA ALA A 42 57.89 -96.78 11.46
C ALA A 42 58.71 -96.10 10.35
N VAL A 43 58.06 -95.23 9.58
CA VAL A 43 58.74 -94.34 8.62
C VAL A 43 59.55 -93.30 9.41
N THR A 44 60.85 -93.19 9.14
CA THR A 44 61.76 -92.22 9.81
C THR A 44 62.42 -91.24 8.82
N SER A 45 61.79 -91.00 7.66
CA SER A 45 62.30 -90.05 6.67
C SER A 45 62.22 -88.61 7.19
N SER A 46 63.23 -87.80 6.88
CA SER A 46 63.33 -86.40 7.31
C SER A 46 62.46 -85.43 6.50
N SER A 47 61.85 -85.90 5.40
CA SER A 47 60.93 -85.12 4.58
C SER A 47 59.94 -86.04 3.89
N VAL A 48 58.75 -86.19 4.47
CA VAL A 48 57.62 -86.87 3.82
C VAL A 48 56.65 -85.83 3.31
N ALA A 49 56.38 -85.85 2.01
CA ALA A 49 55.46 -84.92 1.36
C ALA A 49 54.05 -85.51 1.33
N PHE A 50 53.11 -84.89 2.04
CA PHE A 50 51.69 -85.24 2.01
C PHE A 50 50.96 -84.37 0.99
N THR A 51 50.28 -85.00 0.04
CA THR A 51 49.33 -84.33 -0.84
C THR A 51 47.92 -84.58 -0.31
N ILE A 52 47.24 -83.50 0.05
CA ILE A 52 45.91 -83.50 0.64
C ILE A 52 44.95 -82.97 -0.40
N GLN A 53 43.96 -83.79 -0.77
CA GLN A 53 42.93 -83.45 -1.74
C GLN A 53 41.55 -83.53 -1.10
N VAL A 54 40.72 -82.53 -1.35
CA VAL A 54 39.29 -82.57 -1.05
C VAL A 54 38.55 -82.79 -2.36
N LYS A 55 37.79 -83.89 -2.40
CA LYS A 55 37.01 -84.30 -3.56
C LYS A 55 35.51 -84.33 -3.29
N SER A 56 34.72 -84.30 -4.36
CA SER A 56 33.27 -84.51 -4.29
C SER A 56 32.96 -85.97 -3.88
N PRO A 57 31.78 -86.23 -3.28
CA PRO A 57 31.48 -87.52 -2.66
C PRO A 57 31.02 -88.60 -3.65
N GLY A 58 30.53 -88.24 -4.83
CA GLY A 58 29.96 -89.18 -5.80
C GLY A 58 30.97 -89.75 -6.78
N ALA A 59 30.46 -90.49 -7.78
CA ALA A 59 31.28 -91.14 -8.81
C ALA A 59 32.00 -90.14 -9.72
N GLU A 60 31.61 -88.87 -9.69
CA GLU A 60 32.29 -87.78 -10.40
C GLU A 60 33.69 -87.45 -9.83
N ASP A 61 33.99 -87.83 -8.58
CA ASP A 61 35.29 -87.72 -7.89
C ASP A 61 36.05 -86.41 -8.18
N CYS A 62 35.33 -85.29 -8.18
CA CYS A 62 35.87 -84.01 -8.63
C CYS A 62 36.86 -83.44 -7.61
N LEU A 63 38.06 -83.04 -8.03
CA LEU A 63 39.03 -82.30 -7.23
C LEU A 63 38.54 -80.88 -6.99
N LEU A 64 38.21 -80.56 -5.73
CA LEU A 64 37.71 -79.26 -5.33
C LEU A 64 38.80 -78.39 -4.68
N TYR A 65 39.76 -79.03 -3.99
CA TYR A 65 40.87 -78.37 -3.32
C TYR A 65 42.07 -79.31 -3.25
N GLN A 66 43.28 -78.78 -3.44
CA GLN A 66 44.52 -79.52 -3.19
C GLN A 66 45.54 -78.65 -2.46
N GLU A 67 46.26 -79.26 -1.52
CA GLU A 67 47.45 -78.67 -0.91
C GLU A 67 48.52 -79.73 -0.64
N THR A 68 49.77 -79.28 -0.50
CA THR A 68 50.90 -80.12 -0.11
C THR A 68 51.48 -79.66 1.22
N GLN A 69 51.77 -80.61 2.11
CA GLN A 69 52.42 -80.38 3.41
C GLN A 69 53.62 -81.31 3.53
N SER A 70 54.82 -80.76 3.76
CA SER A 70 56.01 -81.56 4.06
C SER A 70 56.24 -81.63 5.56
N LEU A 71 56.34 -82.84 6.11
CA LEU A 71 56.63 -83.07 7.53
C LEU A 71 57.87 -83.94 7.70
N ASP A 72 58.67 -83.61 8.72
CA ASP A 72 59.81 -84.42 9.17
C ASP A 72 59.30 -85.47 10.17
N LEU A 73 59.46 -86.76 9.82
CA LEU A 73 59.03 -87.88 10.66
C LEU A 73 60.21 -88.60 11.34
N SER A 74 61.43 -88.08 11.19
CA SER A 74 62.67 -88.71 11.71
C SER A 74 62.68 -88.86 13.23
N GLN A 75 62.01 -87.95 13.95
CA GLN A 75 61.94 -87.93 15.42
C GLN A 75 60.58 -88.40 15.96
N SER A 76 59.56 -88.56 15.11
CA SER A 76 58.19 -88.82 15.53
C SER A 76 57.78 -90.29 15.49
N GLN A 77 58.71 -91.20 15.16
CA GLN A 77 58.43 -92.64 14.96
C GLN A 77 57.22 -92.85 14.03
N GLY A 78 57.17 -92.09 12.93
CA GLY A 78 56.13 -92.16 11.90
C GLY A 78 54.83 -91.41 12.24
N ALA A 79 54.69 -90.77 13.39
CA ALA A 79 53.49 -90.03 13.76
C ALA A 79 53.39 -88.68 13.05
N PHE A 80 52.22 -88.34 12.51
CA PHE A 80 51.95 -87.09 11.79
C PHE A 80 50.63 -86.44 12.23
N ALA A 81 50.54 -85.11 12.07
CA ALA A 81 49.33 -84.33 12.26
C ALA A 81 49.22 -83.29 11.13
N LEU A 82 48.25 -83.48 10.23
CA LEU A 82 47.98 -82.60 9.09
C LEU A 82 46.77 -81.73 9.43
N THR A 83 46.83 -80.44 9.12
CA THR A 83 45.68 -79.53 9.27
C THR A 83 45.30 -78.95 7.92
N LEU A 84 44.08 -79.21 7.45
CA LEU A 84 43.60 -78.73 6.16
C LEU A 84 43.62 -77.20 6.09
N GLY A 85 44.26 -76.64 5.06
CA GLY A 85 44.44 -75.20 4.86
C GLY A 85 45.75 -74.64 5.40
N ALA A 86 46.57 -75.46 6.07
CA ALA A 86 47.87 -75.04 6.62
C ALA A 86 49.05 -75.28 5.66
N GLY A 87 48.81 -75.95 4.53
CA GLY A 87 49.83 -76.30 3.54
C GLY A 87 50.01 -75.29 2.42
N THR A 88 50.92 -75.61 1.49
CA THR A 88 51.04 -74.87 0.24
C THR A 88 49.94 -75.31 -0.69
N ARG A 89 48.97 -74.42 -0.94
CA ARG A 89 47.86 -74.69 -1.85
C ARG A 89 48.34 -74.86 -3.29
N ALA A 90 47.71 -75.79 -4.01
CA ALA A 90 47.95 -75.96 -5.44
C ALA A 90 47.53 -74.71 -6.22
N ALA A 91 48.14 -74.51 -7.39
CA ALA A 91 47.75 -73.42 -8.27
C ALA A 91 46.28 -73.57 -8.72
N PRO A 92 45.56 -72.47 -8.99
CA PRO A 92 44.17 -72.53 -9.50
C PRO A 92 44.01 -73.37 -10.78
N SER A 93 45.10 -73.55 -11.54
CA SER A 93 45.15 -74.42 -12.72
C SER A 93 45.00 -75.91 -12.39
N ILE A 94 45.10 -76.30 -11.12
CA ILE A 94 45.06 -77.70 -10.65
C ILE A 94 43.74 -78.00 -9.93
N ASP A 95 43.28 -77.10 -9.05
CA ASP A 95 42.10 -77.34 -8.19
C ASP A 95 40.94 -76.33 -8.41
N GLY A 96 41.06 -75.45 -9.41
CA GLY A 96 40.02 -74.49 -9.79
C GLY A 96 40.04 -73.20 -8.97
N GLY A 97 40.91 -73.07 -7.97
CA GLY A 97 41.04 -71.82 -7.21
C GLY A 97 39.99 -71.59 -6.12
N ASN A 98 39.09 -72.56 -5.89
CA ASN A 98 37.98 -72.44 -4.94
C ASN A 98 38.45 -72.37 -3.47
N SER A 99 37.84 -71.47 -2.69
CA SER A 99 38.11 -71.35 -1.25
C SER A 99 37.54 -72.56 -0.47
N LEU A 100 38.17 -72.93 0.64
CA LEU A 100 37.63 -73.97 1.53
C LEU A 100 36.18 -73.64 1.96
N ASN A 101 35.88 -72.36 2.22
CA ASN A 101 34.53 -71.93 2.60
C ASN A 101 33.48 -72.17 1.49
N SER A 102 33.81 -71.87 0.23
CA SER A 102 32.90 -72.17 -0.89
C SER A 102 32.71 -73.68 -1.08
N ILE A 103 33.77 -74.47 -0.85
CA ILE A 103 33.76 -75.93 -1.04
C ILE A 103 32.89 -76.64 -0.01
N PHE A 104 32.87 -76.17 1.24
CA PHE A 104 32.10 -76.81 2.32
C PHE A 104 30.71 -76.16 2.56
N SER A 105 30.34 -75.09 1.84
CA SER A 105 29.07 -74.38 2.09
C SER A 105 27.78 -75.05 1.56
N ASN A 106 27.86 -76.07 0.71
CA ASN A 106 26.71 -76.74 0.04
C ASN A 106 25.61 -75.80 -0.52
N SER A 107 25.97 -74.56 -0.90
CA SER A 107 24.98 -73.53 -1.24
C SER A 107 25.03 -73.07 -2.70
N ASN A 108 26.21 -73.09 -3.32
CA ASN A 108 26.43 -72.56 -4.67
C ASN A 108 27.11 -73.61 -5.55
N VAL A 109 26.93 -73.48 -6.87
CA VAL A 109 27.65 -74.26 -7.86
C VAL A 109 29.15 -73.94 -7.78
N ILE A 110 29.99 -74.96 -7.70
CA ILE A 110 31.45 -74.83 -7.67
C ILE A 110 31.99 -74.99 -9.08
N SER A 111 32.61 -73.94 -9.61
CA SER A 111 33.25 -73.99 -10.94
C SER A 111 34.62 -74.64 -10.86
N LEU A 112 34.89 -75.57 -11.77
CA LEU A 112 36.15 -76.32 -11.86
C LEU A 112 36.85 -76.09 -13.20
N THR A 113 36.41 -75.08 -13.97
CA THR A 113 36.87 -74.82 -15.35
C THR A 113 38.36 -74.50 -15.46
N ALA A 114 38.99 -74.08 -14.36
CA ALA A 114 40.41 -73.77 -14.32
C ALA A 114 41.28 -74.99 -13.95
N ALA A 115 40.71 -76.09 -13.43
CA ALA A 115 41.47 -77.25 -12.99
C ALA A 115 41.82 -78.21 -14.13
N SER A 116 43.03 -78.76 -14.12
CA SER A 116 43.47 -79.84 -15.01
C SER A 116 42.88 -81.19 -14.55
N ALA A 117 42.08 -81.84 -15.39
CA ALA A 117 41.37 -83.09 -15.08
C ALA A 117 40.54 -83.00 -13.77
N PRO A 118 39.59 -82.06 -13.68
CA PRO A 118 38.92 -81.71 -12.43
C PRO A 118 38.01 -82.82 -11.90
N CYS A 119 37.55 -83.74 -12.74
CA CYS A 119 36.59 -84.77 -12.41
C CYS A 119 36.84 -86.04 -13.22
N ALA A 120 36.45 -87.20 -12.69
CA ALA A 120 36.50 -88.47 -13.42
C ALA A 120 35.55 -88.51 -14.63
N THR A 121 34.51 -87.67 -14.65
CA THR A 121 33.41 -87.68 -15.64
C THR A 121 33.43 -86.52 -16.65
N ALA A 122 34.58 -85.86 -16.89
CA ALA A 122 34.71 -84.67 -17.75
C ALA A 122 33.83 -83.47 -17.38
N ALA A 123 33.20 -83.49 -16.19
CA ALA A 123 32.43 -82.37 -15.66
C ALA A 123 33.33 -81.16 -15.34
N THR A 124 32.86 -79.95 -15.63
CA THR A 124 33.58 -78.68 -15.38
C THR A 124 33.01 -77.88 -14.21
N SER A 125 32.02 -78.44 -13.51
CA SER A 125 31.44 -77.87 -12.29
C SER A 125 30.88 -78.98 -11.40
N TYR A 126 30.76 -78.68 -10.11
CA TYR A 126 30.11 -79.54 -9.14
C TYR A 126 29.01 -78.75 -8.42
N THR A 127 27.77 -79.26 -8.47
CA THR A 127 26.61 -78.65 -7.81
C THR A 127 26.29 -79.46 -6.55
N PRO A 128 26.69 -79.00 -5.36
CA PRO A 128 26.42 -79.74 -4.13
C PRO A 128 24.93 -79.72 -3.76
N ILE A 129 24.42 -80.82 -3.22
CA ILE A 129 23.14 -80.84 -2.50
C ILE A 129 23.35 -80.68 -0.99
N VAL A 130 22.30 -80.34 -0.26
CA VAL A 130 22.35 -79.99 1.17
C VAL A 130 22.97 -81.08 2.07
N SER A 131 22.90 -82.36 1.67
CA SER A 131 23.42 -83.51 2.42
C SER A 131 24.79 -84.01 1.93
N ASP A 132 25.39 -83.37 0.92
CA ASP A 132 26.65 -83.87 0.36
C ASP A 132 27.80 -83.73 1.36
N THR A 133 28.52 -84.83 1.58
CA THR A 133 29.82 -84.87 2.26
C THR A 133 30.96 -84.55 1.28
N ARG A 134 32.21 -84.49 1.76
CA ARG A 134 33.42 -84.42 0.91
C ARG A 134 34.28 -85.64 1.21
N LYS A 135 35.05 -86.04 0.22
CA LYS A 135 36.00 -87.13 0.33
C LYS A 135 37.39 -86.53 0.49
N LEU A 136 38.04 -86.78 1.61
CA LEU A 136 39.43 -86.40 1.86
C LEU A 136 40.33 -87.54 1.40
N VAL A 137 41.18 -87.24 0.42
CA VAL A 137 42.17 -88.16 -0.14
C VAL A 137 43.54 -87.65 0.25
N ILE A 138 44.31 -88.48 0.96
CA ILE A 138 45.67 -88.14 1.40
C ILE A 138 46.61 -89.15 0.78
N SER A 139 47.55 -88.67 -0.02
CA SER A 139 48.70 -89.46 -0.45
C SER A 139 49.97 -88.91 0.17
N PHE A 140 50.97 -89.76 0.32
CA PHE A 140 52.29 -89.38 0.81
C PHE A 140 53.38 -90.03 -0.04
N ASP A 141 54.54 -89.42 -0.08
CA ASP A 141 55.74 -89.97 -0.70
C ASP A 141 56.88 -89.89 0.32
N ASP A 142 57.41 -91.07 0.69
CA ASP A 142 58.51 -91.23 1.64
C ASP A 142 59.87 -91.46 0.95
N GLY A 143 59.90 -91.34 -0.39
CA GLY A 143 61.06 -91.62 -1.24
C GLY A 143 60.99 -92.99 -1.94
N SER A 144 59.97 -93.82 -1.64
CA SER A 144 59.71 -95.09 -2.34
C SER A 144 58.64 -94.99 -3.45
N GLY A 145 58.06 -93.81 -3.64
CA GLY A 145 56.96 -93.54 -4.56
C GLY A 145 55.66 -93.17 -3.84
N PRO A 146 54.65 -92.68 -4.57
CA PRO A 146 53.40 -92.24 -3.96
C PRO A 146 52.57 -93.41 -3.44
N ASP A 147 52.26 -93.40 -2.15
CA ASP A 147 51.30 -94.30 -1.51
C ASP A 147 50.10 -93.50 -0.95
N SER A 148 48.97 -94.16 -0.73
CA SER A 148 47.71 -93.52 -0.34
C SER A 148 47.13 -94.06 0.96
N ILE A 149 46.67 -93.15 1.80
CA ILE A 149 45.90 -93.48 3.00
C ILE A 149 44.45 -93.71 2.56
N PRO A 150 43.71 -94.64 3.21
CA PRO A 150 42.29 -94.83 2.92
C PRO A 150 41.51 -93.51 2.96
N ASN A 151 40.64 -93.32 1.97
CA ASN A 151 39.84 -92.12 1.83
C ASN A 151 38.97 -91.89 3.07
N ILE A 152 38.96 -90.66 3.59
CA ILE A 152 38.19 -90.29 4.78
C ILE A 152 36.97 -89.49 4.33
N ALA A 153 35.77 -89.89 4.74
CA ALA A 153 34.56 -89.11 4.51
C ALA A 153 34.46 -87.96 5.53
N LEU A 154 34.46 -86.72 5.03
CA LEU A 154 34.25 -85.52 5.83
C LEU A 154 32.75 -85.18 5.86
N SER A 155 32.13 -85.39 7.01
CA SER A 155 30.78 -84.91 7.30
C SER A 155 30.89 -83.57 8.04
N TRP A 156 30.35 -82.48 7.49
CA TRP A 156 30.28 -81.19 8.19
C TRP A 156 28.84 -80.80 8.51
N VAL A 157 28.71 -79.85 9.43
CA VAL A 157 27.45 -79.22 9.78
C VAL A 157 27.37 -77.86 9.06
N PRO A 158 26.58 -77.71 7.97
CA PRO A 158 26.48 -76.44 7.24
C PRO A 158 26.14 -75.24 8.13
N GLN A 159 25.35 -75.47 9.19
CA GLN A 159 24.96 -74.47 10.20
C GLN A 159 26.16 -73.81 10.91
N ALA A 160 27.29 -74.51 11.05
CA ALA A 160 28.49 -73.99 11.70
C ALA A 160 29.27 -72.99 10.82
N MET A 161 29.08 -73.04 9.49
CA MET A 161 29.66 -72.08 8.55
C MET A 161 28.74 -70.89 8.29
N TYR A 162 27.42 -71.10 8.36
CA TYR A 162 26.45 -69.99 8.35
C TYR A 162 26.65 -69.04 9.55
N ALA A 163 27.18 -69.50 10.68
CA ALA A 163 27.52 -68.63 11.81
C ALA A 163 28.67 -67.65 11.49
N GLN A 164 29.65 -68.06 10.68
CA GLN A 164 30.76 -67.18 10.26
C GLN A 164 30.34 -66.19 9.16
N SER A 165 29.47 -66.61 8.22
CA SER A 165 28.86 -65.68 7.27
C SER A 165 27.76 -64.81 7.91
N ALA A 166 27.15 -65.27 9.01
CA ALA A 166 26.22 -64.49 9.82
C ALA A 166 26.90 -63.42 10.69
N GLN A 167 28.21 -63.44 10.91
CA GLN A 167 28.89 -62.26 11.47
C GLN A 167 28.93 -61.08 10.48
N ASN A 168 28.66 -61.32 9.19
CA ASN A 168 28.39 -60.29 8.18
C ASN A 168 26.87 -60.04 7.96
N SER A 169 25.97 -60.54 8.83
CA SER A 169 24.50 -60.53 8.68
C SER A 169 23.82 -59.15 8.83
N ILE A 170 24.23 -58.18 8.02
CA ILE A 170 23.46 -56.98 7.71
C ILE A 170 22.82 -57.11 6.30
N GLN A 171 22.33 -58.29 5.93
CA GLN A 171 21.74 -58.52 4.60
C GLN A 171 20.61 -59.56 4.70
N LEU A 172 19.38 -59.11 4.97
CA LEU A 172 18.20 -59.88 4.54
C LEU A 172 18.06 -59.65 3.04
N GLY A 173 18.38 -60.66 2.21
CA GLY A 173 18.23 -60.55 0.75
C GLY A 173 19.18 -59.56 0.05
N GLY A 174 20.36 -59.28 0.61
CA GLY A 174 21.36 -58.44 -0.08
C GLY A 174 21.20 -56.92 0.12
N VAL A 175 20.40 -56.48 1.11
CA VAL A 175 20.10 -55.06 1.36
C VAL A 175 20.67 -54.59 2.72
N ASN A 176 21.32 -53.42 2.76
CA ASN A 176 22.07 -52.92 3.93
C ASN A 176 21.16 -52.47 5.08
N SER A 177 21.66 -52.48 6.34
CA SER A 177 20.95 -52.02 7.55
C SER A 177 20.38 -50.61 7.41
N SER A 178 21.08 -49.73 6.68
CA SER A 178 20.69 -48.33 6.46
C SER A 178 19.46 -48.16 5.56
N GLN A 179 19.02 -49.23 4.90
CA GLN A 179 17.89 -49.23 3.98
C GLN A 179 16.63 -49.87 4.60
N TYR A 180 16.69 -50.30 5.87
CA TYR A 180 15.50 -50.77 6.58
C TYR A 180 14.87 -49.64 7.39
N LEU A 181 13.55 -49.49 7.24
CA LEU A 181 12.76 -48.73 8.19
C LEU A 181 12.42 -49.65 9.36
N SER A 182 13.02 -49.40 10.54
CA SER A 182 12.65 -50.09 11.77
C SER A 182 11.73 -49.20 12.60
N VAL A 183 10.59 -49.73 13.04
CA VAL A 183 9.69 -49.02 13.96
C VAL A 183 10.25 -49.19 15.37
N ALA A 184 11.01 -48.20 15.83
CA ALA A 184 11.56 -48.17 17.18
C ALA A 184 10.47 -47.72 18.17
N THR A 185 9.84 -48.67 18.86
CA THR A 185 8.90 -48.41 19.96
C THR A 185 9.46 -48.83 21.33
N GLY A 186 10.79 -48.79 21.47
CA GLY A 186 11.51 -49.34 22.63
C GLY A 186 12.39 -50.53 22.24
N THR A 187 12.82 -51.31 23.23
CA THR A 187 13.88 -52.34 23.13
C THR A 187 13.54 -53.57 22.30
N THR A 188 12.33 -53.67 21.73
CA THR A 188 11.90 -54.77 20.87
C THR A 188 11.36 -54.23 19.54
N PRO A 189 11.89 -54.65 18.38
CA PRO A 189 11.34 -54.28 17.07
C PRO A 189 9.87 -54.76 16.97
N ALA A 190 8.94 -53.83 16.86
CA ALA A 190 7.54 -54.17 16.63
C ALA A 190 7.35 -54.59 15.17
N VAL A 191 6.72 -55.75 14.94
CA VAL A 191 6.31 -56.18 13.59
C VAL A 191 5.18 -55.25 13.14
N LEU A 192 5.37 -54.57 12.01
CA LEU A 192 4.30 -53.81 11.37
C LEU A 192 3.12 -54.75 11.10
N SER A 193 1.91 -54.37 11.54
CA SER A 193 0.72 -55.12 11.17
C SER A 193 0.54 -55.08 9.64
N ALA A 194 -0.17 -56.05 9.07
CA ALA A 194 -0.47 -56.05 7.63
C ALA A 194 -1.13 -54.73 7.18
N LEU A 195 -1.95 -54.14 8.05
CA LEU A 195 -2.62 -52.87 7.81
C LEU A 195 -1.65 -51.68 7.82
N ASP A 196 -0.75 -51.61 8.81
CA ASP A 196 0.26 -50.54 8.89
C ASP A 196 1.24 -50.60 7.73
N TYR A 197 1.60 -51.81 7.28
CA TYR A 197 2.39 -52.00 6.08
C TYR A 197 1.67 -51.45 4.85
N THR A 198 0.39 -51.77 4.65
CA THR A 198 -0.38 -51.23 3.51
C THR A 198 -0.51 -49.71 3.57
N ASN A 199 -0.69 -49.13 4.75
CA ASN A 199 -0.76 -47.67 4.93
C ASN A 199 0.57 -46.98 4.64
N LEU A 200 1.68 -47.55 5.11
CA LEU A 200 3.02 -47.06 4.84
C LEU A 200 3.38 -47.20 3.35
N ALA A 201 3.04 -48.33 2.73
CA ALA A 201 3.23 -48.54 1.30
C ALA A 201 2.43 -47.53 0.47
N ALA A 202 1.17 -47.26 0.85
CA ALA A 202 0.38 -46.22 0.22
C ALA A 202 0.99 -44.83 0.43
N LEU A 203 1.60 -44.54 1.58
CA LEU A 203 2.24 -43.25 1.87
C LEU A 203 3.46 -43.03 0.99
N ILE A 204 4.30 -44.06 0.86
CA ILE A 204 5.48 -44.03 -0.01
C ILE A 204 5.05 -43.93 -1.49
N ALA A 205 4.00 -44.64 -1.88
CA ALA A 205 3.46 -44.60 -3.23
C ALA A 205 2.66 -43.31 -3.55
N GLY A 206 2.41 -42.44 -2.56
CA GLY A 206 1.59 -41.24 -2.74
C GLY A 206 0.11 -41.52 -2.97
N THR A 207 -0.38 -42.70 -2.60
CA THR A 207 -1.76 -43.17 -2.81
C THR A 207 -2.57 -43.26 -1.52
N THR A 208 -2.09 -42.70 -0.40
CA THR A 208 -2.82 -42.71 0.87
C THR A 208 -4.18 -42.06 0.74
N SER A 209 -5.21 -42.82 1.12
CA SER A 209 -6.57 -42.30 1.34
C SER A 209 -6.84 -41.94 2.80
N ASN A 210 -5.87 -42.20 3.70
CA ASN A 210 -5.96 -41.93 5.13
C ASN A 210 -5.34 -40.57 5.49
N ASN A 211 -5.73 -40.03 6.65
CA ASN A 211 -5.18 -38.79 7.16
C ASN A 211 -3.71 -38.96 7.56
N PHE A 212 -2.87 -38.00 7.17
CA PHE A 212 -1.56 -37.80 7.78
C PHE A 212 -1.73 -36.93 9.03
N VAL A 213 -1.37 -37.46 10.20
CA VAL A 213 -1.48 -36.73 11.48
C VAL A 213 -0.10 -36.63 12.12
N GLN A 214 0.41 -35.42 12.26
CA GLN A 214 1.64 -35.14 13.02
C GLN A 214 1.25 -34.74 14.44
N THR A 215 1.33 -35.69 15.38
CA THR A 215 1.08 -35.44 16.80
C THR A 215 2.39 -35.12 17.52
N GLY A 216 2.64 -33.86 17.88
CA GLY A 216 3.82 -33.44 18.63
C GLY A 216 4.26 -32.00 18.32
N ALA A 217 5.28 -31.52 19.02
CA ALA A 217 5.83 -30.16 18.85
C ALA A 217 6.78 -30.01 17.65
N SER A 218 6.82 -30.99 16.74
CA SER A 218 7.67 -30.99 15.56
C SER A 218 7.04 -30.21 14.40
N THR A 219 7.88 -29.67 13.52
CA THR A 219 7.44 -28.91 12.32
C THR A 219 7.32 -29.84 11.12
N PHE A 220 6.27 -29.67 10.31
CA PHE A 220 6.22 -30.23 8.95
C PHE A 220 7.03 -29.31 8.01
N SER A 221 8.23 -29.71 7.62
CA SER A 221 9.07 -28.95 6.68
C SER A 221 9.09 -29.64 5.33
N THR A 222 8.88 -28.87 4.26
CA THR A 222 9.07 -29.34 2.87
C THR A 222 10.37 -28.76 2.31
N GLY A 223 10.83 -29.29 1.17
CA GLY A 223 11.87 -28.64 0.36
C GLY A 223 11.35 -27.38 -0.33
N THR A 224 12.05 -26.91 -1.37
CA THR A 224 11.68 -25.72 -2.16
C THR A 224 10.53 -25.94 -3.16
N GLY A 225 9.99 -27.16 -3.22
CA GLY A 225 8.87 -27.50 -4.09
C GLY A 225 7.55 -26.89 -3.63
N ALA A 226 6.59 -26.79 -4.54
CA ALA A 226 5.25 -26.30 -4.23
C ALA A 226 4.49 -27.27 -3.32
N VAL A 227 3.71 -26.72 -2.40
CA VAL A 227 2.74 -27.46 -1.57
C VAL A 227 1.34 -27.11 -2.05
N SER A 228 0.57 -28.10 -2.54
CA SER A 228 -0.82 -27.90 -2.97
C SER A 228 -1.80 -28.44 -1.93
N LEU A 229 -2.78 -27.63 -1.54
CA LEU A 229 -3.83 -28.00 -0.58
C LEU A 229 -5.18 -27.92 -1.30
N ASN A 230 -5.75 -29.07 -1.66
CA ASN A 230 -6.94 -29.18 -2.51
C ASN A 230 -8.26 -29.25 -1.71
N GLY A 231 -8.28 -28.72 -0.49
CA GLY A 231 -9.44 -28.76 0.39
C GLY A 231 -9.43 -27.62 1.39
N PRO A 232 -10.43 -27.55 2.30
CA PRO A 232 -10.48 -26.55 3.34
C PRO A 232 -9.23 -26.62 4.24
N VAL A 233 -8.62 -25.46 4.50
CA VAL A 233 -7.46 -25.33 5.38
C VAL A 233 -7.88 -24.49 6.58
N SER A 234 -7.56 -24.97 7.78
CA SER A 234 -7.77 -24.22 9.01
C SER A 234 -6.46 -24.09 9.77
N ILE A 235 -6.31 -22.97 10.49
CA ILE A 235 -5.19 -22.69 11.36
C ILE A 235 -5.71 -22.75 12.79
N ALA A 236 -5.02 -23.47 13.66
CA ALA A 236 -5.45 -23.59 15.05
C ALA A 236 -5.42 -22.24 15.79
N ALA A 237 -6.21 -22.14 16.86
CA ALA A 237 -6.22 -20.96 17.71
C ALA A 237 -4.81 -20.61 18.22
N ASN A 238 -4.52 -19.30 18.31
CA ASN A 238 -3.23 -18.75 18.75
C ASN A 238 -2.03 -19.04 17.83
N GLN A 239 -2.26 -19.55 16.62
CA GLN A 239 -1.20 -19.78 15.64
C GLN A 239 -1.19 -18.70 14.55
N ASN A 240 0.00 -18.44 14.03
CA ASN A 240 0.21 -17.45 12.97
C ASN A 240 0.31 -18.12 11.60
N LEU A 241 -0.25 -17.49 10.57
CA LEU A 241 0.16 -17.70 9.19
C LEU A 241 1.26 -16.69 8.87
N SER A 242 2.50 -17.16 8.68
CA SER A 242 3.64 -16.28 8.42
C SER A 242 4.18 -16.50 7.00
N MET A 243 4.32 -15.41 6.25
CA MET A 243 5.07 -15.38 5.00
C MET A 243 6.39 -14.65 5.24
N ALA A 244 7.51 -15.36 5.14
CA ALA A 244 8.84 -14.77 5.33
C ALA A 244 9.22 -13.82 4.16
N SER A 245 10.21 -12.96 4.37
CA SER A 245 10.71 -12.04 3.33
C SER A 245 11.13 -12.80 2.08
N GLY A 246 10.70 -12.34 0.92
CA GLY A 246 11.04 -12.95 -0.37
C GLY A 246 10.10 -12.46 -1.47
N THR A 247 10.01 -13.24 -2.55
CA THR A 247 9.16 -12.94 -3.72
C THR A 247 7.77 -13.58 -3.64
N GLY A 248 7.46 -14.26 -2.53
CA GLY A 248 6.17 -14.93 -2.33
C GLY A 248 5.01 -13.94 -2.30
N THR A 249 3.89 -14.32 -2.90
CA THR A 249 2.67 -13.51 -2.95
C THR A 249 1.50 -14.27 -2.34
N PHE A 250 0.51 -13.54 -1.81
CA PHE A 250 -0.79 -14.10 -1.44
C PHE A 250 -1.78 -13.70 -2.54
N THR A 251 -2.25 -14.67 -3.32
CA THR A 251 -3.19 -14.43 -4.43
C THR A 251 -4.46 -15.24 -4.20
N GLN A 252 -5.62 -14.58 -4.31
CA GLN A 252 -6.92 -15.22 -4.26
C GLN A 252 -7.72 -14.87 -5.52
N THR A 253 -8.15 -15.89 -6.25
CA THR A 253 -9.15 -15.77 -7.31
C THR A 253 -10.46 -16.34 -6.80
N TYR A 254 -11.44 -15.48 -6.55
CA TYR A 254 -12.77 -15.87 -6.06
C TYR A 254 -13.83 -15.58 -7.12
N THR A 255 -14.65 -16.59 -7.44
CA THR A 255 -15.69 -16.52 -8.48
C THR A 255 -17.11 -16.64 -7.90
N GLY A 256 -17.25 -16.77 -6.58
CA GLY A 256 -18.56 -16.87 -5.92
C GLY A 256 -19.23 -15.52 -5.69
N THR A 257 -20.41 -15.56 -5.06
CA THR A 257 -21.25 -14.38 -4.77
C THR A 257 -21.20 -13.93 -3.30
N SER A 258 -20.47 -14.65 -2.44
CA SER A 258 -20.34 -14.36 -1.00
C SER A 258 -19.05 -13.59 -0.69
N THR A 259 -18.79 -13.34 0.60
CA THR A 259 -17.56 -12.68 1.04
C THR A 259 -16.33 -13.57 0.77
N ALA A 260 -15.44 -13.11 -0.11
CA ALA A 260 -14.21 -13.84 -0.47
C ALA A 260 -13.15 -13.83 0.66
N SER A 261 -13.08 -12.73 1.41
CA SER A 261 -12.13 -12.52 2.51
C SER A 261 -12.78 -11.70 3.62
N SER A 262 -12.62 -12.13 4.85
CA SER A 262 -13.15 -11.48 6.04
C SER A 262 -12.15 -11.56 7.18
N VAL A 263 -11.94 -10.45 7.89
CA VAL A 263 -11.12 -10.39 9.10
C VAL A 263 -11.99 -9.84 10.22
N ILE A 264 -12.25 -10.67 11.22
CA ILE A 264 -13.09 -10.32 12.37
C ILE A 264 -12.21 -10.30 13.61
N ALA A 265 -12.12 -9.14 14.27
CA ALA A 265 -11.26 -8.95 15.43
C ALA A 265 -12.04 -8.27 16.56
N ASN A 266 -12.65 -9.07 17.43
CA ASN A 266 -13.64 -8.61 18.41
C ASN A 266 -13.08 -7.83 19.63
N SER A 267 -11.78 -7.89 19.90
CA SER A 267 -11.22 -7.39 21.18
C SER A 267 -9.89 -6.66 21.02
N VAL A 268 -9.69 -5.98 19.89
CA VAL A 268 -8.46 -5.21 19.64
C VAL A 268 -8.53 -3.86 20.35
N THR A 269 -7.57 -3.59 21.26
CA THR A 269 -7.61 -2.43 22.16
C THR A 269 -6.65 -1.30 21.74
N THR A 270 -5.46 -1.63 21.23
CA THR A 270 -4.40 -0.62 20.99
C THR A 270 -3.72 -0.70 19.63
N ASN A 271 -3.89 -1.79 18.87
CA ASN A 271 -3.17 -2.03 17.62
C ASN A 271 -4.12 -2.06 16.41
N PRO A 272 -3.65 -1.80 15.18
CA PRO A 272 -4.48 -2.01 13.99
C PRO A 272 -4.79 -3.50 13.80
N VAL A 273 -6.01 -3.81 13.34
CA VAL A 273 -6.41 -5.17 12.96
C VAL A 273 -5.63 -5.66 11.74
N GLN A 274 -5.38 -4.74 10.78
CA GLN A 274 -4.57 -4.98 9.60
C GLN A 274 -3.65 -3.78 9.38
N SER A 275 -2.36 -4.05 9.16
CA SER A 275 -1.35 -3.04 8.83
C SER A 275 -0.72 -3.39 7.49
N ILE A 276 -0.72 -2.43 6.56
CA ILE A 276 -0.08 -2.56 5.24
C ILE A 276 1.03 -1.51 5.18
N THR A 277 2.27 -1.94 4.99
CA THR A 277 3.45 -1.06 5.01
C THR A 277 4.36 -1.38 3.83
N GLY A 278 4.69 -0.37 3.02
CA GLY A 278 5.71 -0.49 1.96
C GLY A 278 6.75 0.60 2.12
N ASN A 279 7.77 0.29 2.91
CA ASN A 279 8.88 1.18 3.26
C ASN A 279 9.90 1.40 2.12
N GLY A 280 9.76 0.69 1.00
CA GLY A 280 10.61 0.80 -0.20
C GLY A 280 9.83 1.01 -1.49
N LEU A 281 8.57 1.46 -1.43
CA LEU A 281 7.77 1.68 -2.62
C LEU A 281 8.29 2.88 -3.42
N THR A 282 8.98 2.63 -4.53
CA THR A 282 9.51 3.67 -5.43
C THR A 282 8.51 4.13 -6.47
N SER A 283 7.57 3.26 -6.88
CA SER A 283 6.48 3.56 -7.80
C SER A 283 5.29 2.61 -7.57
N GLY A 284 4.10 3.00 -8.04
CA GLY A 284 2.88 2.20 -7.89
C GLY A 284 2.02 2.59 -6.68
N SER A 285 1.29 1.62 -6.11
CA SER A 285 0.33 1.84 -5.02
C SER A 285 0.49 0.79 -3.92
N LEU A 286 0.39 1.19 -2.65
CA LEU A 286 0.40 0.26 -1.51
C LEU A 286 -0.86 -0.61 -1.44
N LEU A 287 -2.02 -0.01 -1.77
CA LEU A 287 -3.31 -0.67 -1.84
C LEU A 287 -4.03 -0.16 -3.09
N ASN A 288 -4.53 -1.08 -3.91
CA ASN A 288 -5.32 -0.77 -5.09
C ASN A 288 -6.69 -1.43 -4.98
N LEU A 289 -7.77 -0.64 -5.01
CA LEU A 289 -9.16 -1.06 -4.89
C LEU A 289 -9.89 -0.65 -6.16
N THR A 290 -10.20 -1.61 -7.03
CA THR A 290 -10.81 -1.35 -8.33
C THR A 290 -11.97 -2.31 -8.62
N SER A 291 -12.98 -1.81 -9.33
CA SER A 291 -14.05 -2.61 -9.91
C SER A 291 -14.32 -2.10 -11.32
N THR A 292 -14.20 -2.98 -12.31
CA THR A 292 -14.41 -2.68 -13.73
C THR A 292 -15.72 -3.27 -14.25
N SER A 293 -16.65 -3.63 -13.35
CA SER A 293 -17.93 -4.23 -13.72
C SER A 293 -18.76 -3.30 -14.61
N THR A 294 -19.28 -3.83 -15.71
CA THR A 294 -20.21 -3.13 -16.62
C THR A 294 -21.68 -3.24 -16.17
N ALA A 295 -21.96 -3.98 -15.10
CA ALA A 295 -23.30 -4.28 -14.61
C ALA A 295 -23.45 -3.92 -13.12
N ALA A 296 -23.18 -2.67 -12.76
CA ALA A 296 -23.36 -2.20 -11.39
C ALA A 296 -24.85 -2.15 -11.01
N ALA A 297 -25.21 -2.71 -9.85
CA ALA A 297 -26.54 -2.59 -9.25
C ALA A 297 -26.57 -1.48 -8.18
N SER A 298 -27.76 -1.10 -7.72
CA SER A 298 -27.93 -0.10 -6.65
C SER A 298 -27.17 -0.49 -5.38
N GLY A 299 -26.47 0.46 -4.77
CA GLY A 299 -25.75 0.27 -3.50
C GLY A 299 -24.30 -0.22 -3.63
N ASN A 300 -23.76 -0.34 -4.85
CA ASN A 300 -22.36 -0.70 -5.06
C ASN A 300 -21.40 0.36 -4.47
N SER A 301 -20.46 -0.07 -3.63
CA SER A 301 -19.44 0.80 -3.01
C SER A 301 -18.07 0.13 -3.10
N GLY A 302 -17.08 0.82 -3.68
CA GLY A 302 -15.71 0.28 -3.77
C GLY A 302 -14.97 0.26 -2.43
N LEU A 303 -15.29 1.20 -1.54
CA LEU A 303 -14.74 1.28 -0.19
C LEU A 303 -15.82 1.80 0.76
N ASN A 304 -16.13 1.02 1.79
CA ASN A 304 -17.07 1.39 2.85
C ASN A 304 -16.32 1.42 4.20
N ILE A 305 -16.22 2.61 4.81
CA ILE A 305 -15.53 2.82 6.08
C ILE A 305 -16.53 3.43 7.06
N ALA A 306 -16.78 2.72 8.16
CA ALA A 306 -17.67 3.16 9.21
C ALA A 306 -17.08 2.84 10.58
N ILE A 307 -17.17 3.80 11.50
CA ILE A 307 -16.85 3.61 12.91
C ILE A 307 -18.07 4.09 13.70
N SER A 308 -18.66 3.22 14.51
CA SER A 308 -19.83 3.51 15.34
C SER A 308 -19.62 3.06 16.78
N GLY A 309 -20.50 3.50 17.68
CA GLY A 309 -20.42 3.22 19.12
C GLY A 309 -20.34 4.48 19.98
N ALA A 310 -20.67 4.32 21.26
CA ALA A 310 -20.57 5.37 22.26
C ALA A 310 -19.11 5.59 22.67
N ASN A 311 -18.72 6.85 22.83
CA ASN A 311 -17.41 7.20 23.38
C ASN A 311 -17.45 6.96 24.90
N GLY A 312 -16.45 6.23 25.43
CA GLY A 312 -16.41 5.86 26.85
C GLY A 312 -16.15 7.01 27.81
N THR A 313 -15.59 8.13 27.34
CA THR A 313 -15.32 9.35 28.13
C THR A 313 -15.55 10.61 27.29
N ALA A 314 -15.64 11.76 27.95
CA ALA A 314 -15.73 13.07 27.30
C ALA A 314 -14.41 13.42 26.59
N GLY A 315 -14.51 14.16 25.47
CA GLY A 315 -13.33 14.68 24.74
C GLY A 315 -12.64 13.71 23.78
N ILE A 316 -13.23 12.54 23.49
CA ILE A 316 -12.69 11.60 22.50
C ILE A 316 -12.98 12.08 21.07
N THR A 317 -11.91 12.26 20.28
CA THR A 317 -11.99 12.43 18.82
C THR A 317 -11.82 11.07 18.14
N ARG A 318 -12.80 10.67 17.32
CA ARG A 318 -12.68 9.50 16.45
C ARG A 318 -12.52 9.94 15.00
N THR A 319 -11.53 9.40 14.32
CA THR A 319 -11.25 9.70 12.91
C THR A 319 -11.57 8.48 12.06
N GLY A 320 -12.46 8.63 11.07
CA GLY A 320 -12.77 7.56 10.12
C GLY A 320 -11.65 7.34 9.11
N ILE A 321 -11.23 8.42 8.44
CA ILE A 321 -10.14 8.42 7.46
C ILE A 321 -9.16 9.52 7.85
N SER A 322 -7.88 9.17 7.96
CA SER A 322 -6.77 10.11 8.10
C SER A 322 -5.84 9.94 6.91
N SER A 323 -5.60 11.02 6.18
CA SER A 323 -4.68 11.03 5.02
C SER A 323 -3.68 12.17 5.18
N ALA A 324 -2.41 11.87 5.02
CA ALA A 324 -1.33 12.84 5.07
C ALA A 324 -0.26 12.45 4.07
N VAL A 325 0.24 13.43 3.32
CA VAL A 325 1.37 13.29 2.41
C VAL A 325 2.36 14.40 2.75
N SER A 326 3.54 14.02 3.21
CA SER A 326 4.56 14.94 3.74
C SER A 326 5.90 14.77 3.03
N SER A 327 5.89 14.60 1.71
CA SER A 327 7.11 14.47 0.91
C SER A 327 7.77 15.83 0.70
N THR A 328 9.10 15.85 0.66
CA THR A 328 9.92 17.06 0.43
C THR A 328 10.57 17.03 -0.95
N GLY A 329 10.62 18.18 -1.63
CA GLY A 329 11.31 18.36 -2.91
C GLY A 329 10.91 19.69 -3.55
N THR A 330 11.83 20.36 -4.24
CA THR A 330 11.64 21.75 -4.71
C THR A 330 10.53 21.91 -5.76
N THR A 331 10.18 20.83 -6.46
CA THR A 331 9.10 20.78 -7.47
C THR A 331 8.04 19.72 -7.15
N SER A 332 8.07 19.17 -5.93
CA SER A 332 7.17 18.09 -5.53
C SER A 332 5.77 18.62 -5.21
N THR A 333 4.75 17.89 -5.63
CA THR A 333 3.35 18.16 -5.28
C THR A 333 2.83 17.04 -4.39
N ASN A 334 2.32 17.41 -3.21
CA ASN A 334 1.67 16.48 -2.30
C ASN A 334 0.15 16.58 -2.48
N VAL A 335 -0.50 15.45 -2.78
CA VAL A 335 -1.96 15.38 -2.91
C VAL A 335 -2.51 14.50 -1.79
N GLY A 336 -3.12 15.11 -0.78
CA GLY A 336 -3.70 14.37 0.37
C GLY A 336 -4.98 13.60 0.03
N GLY A 337 -5.70 14.03 -1.00
CA GLY A 337 -6.89 13.35 -1.52
C GLY A 337 -7.18 13.81 -2.94
N TYR A 338 -7.47 12.86 -3.82
CA TYR A 338 -7.87 13.12 -5.20
C TYR A 338 -9.22 12.44 -5.44
N PHE A 339 -10.25 13.25 -5.67
CA PHE A 339 -11.61 12.77 -5.89
C PHE A 339 -12.10 13.25 -7.25
N SER A 340 -12.62 12.33 -8.06
CA SER A 340 -13.21 12.63 -9.37
C SER A 340 -14.44 11.77 -9.58
N ALA A 341 -15.54 12.40 -9.98
CA ALA A 341 -16.76 11.73 -10.38
C ALA A 341 -17.12 12.25 -11.78
N THR A 342 -17.32 11.35 -12.74
CA THR A 342 -17.65 11.68 -14.12
C THR A 342 -18.52 10.58 -14.75
N GLY A 343 -19.15 10.89 -15.88
CA GLY A 343 -19.90 9.92 -16.69
C GLY A 343 -21.36 9.70 -16.29
N ALA A 344 -21.79 10.13 -15.10
CA ALA A 344 -23.20 10.10 -14.69
C ALA A 344 -23.92 11.42 -14.98
N ILE A 345 -25.25 11.46 -14.83
CA ILE A 345 -26.06 12.69 -14.90
C ILE A 345 -25.65 13.65 -13.77
N ASN A 346 -25.51 13.13 -12.55
CA ASN A 346 -25.07 13.87 -11.38
C ASN A 346 -23.72 13.32 -10.92
N ASN A 347 -22.70 14.18 -10.90
CA ASN A 347 -21.35 13.79 -10.51
C ASN A 347 -20.93 14.60 -9.29
N TYR A 348 -20.91 13.95 -8.13
CA TYR A 348 -20.49 14.59 -6.87
C TYR A 348 -19.09 14.12 -6.50
N GLY A 349 -18.11 15.04 -6.52
CA GLY A 349 -16.74 14.73 -6.10
C GLY A 349 -16.62 14.50 -4.59
N LEU A 350 -17.39 15.25 -3.79
CA LEU A 350 -17.45 15.12 -2.34
C LEU A 350 -18.87 15.47 -1.85
N ILE A 351 -19.42 14.65 -0.97
CA ILE A 351 -20.66 14.95 -0.24
C ILE A 351 -20.34 14.91 1.25
N VAL A 352 -20.55 16.03 1.93
CA VAL A 352 -20.51 16.11 3.39
C VAL A 352 -21.93 16.31 3.88
N ALA A 353 -22.63 15.18 4.08
CA ALA A 353 -24.06 15.20 4.40
C ALA A 353 -24.37 15.79 5.78
N ASN A 354 -23.42 15.69 6.72
CA ASN A 354 -23.53 16.21 8.07
C ASN A 354 -22.18 16.77 8.55
N GLY A 355 -22.23 17.76 9.44
CA GLY A 355 -21.04 18.39 10.01
C GLY A 355 -20.48 19.54 9.17
N ASN A 356 -19.41 20.14 9.67
CA ASN A 356 -18.76 21.30 9.09
C ASN A 356 -17.48 20.90 8.35
N VAL A 357 -17.20 21.54 7.22
CA VAL A 357 -15.97 21.39 6.43
C VAL A 357 -14.97 22.48 6.80
N GLY A 358 -13.79 22.10 7.26
CA GLY A 358 -12.67 23.01 7.50
C GLY A 358 -11.62 22.90 6.40
N ILE A 359 -11.25 24.03 5.77
CA ILE A 359 -10.10 24.13 4.86
C ILE A 359 -9.09 25.07 5.52
N GLY A 360 -7.91 24.57 5.88
CA GLY A 360 -6.90 25.38 6.60
C GLY A 360 -7.27 25.70 8.05
N THR A 361 -8.27 25.01 8.63
CA THR A 361 -8.63 25.10 10.06
C THR A 361 -9.11 23.74 10.57
N THR A 362 -8.85 23.42 11.84
CA THR A 362 -9.31 22.20 12.52
C THR A 362 -10.57 22.42 13.37
N GLY A 363 -11.01 23.67 13.53
CA GLY A 363 -12.20 24.04 14.31
C GLY A 363 -13.20 24.85 13.47
N PRO A 364 -13.87 24.24 12.47
CA PRO A 364 -14.79 24.96 11.61
C PRO A 364 -16.07 25.38 12.37
N SER A 365 -16.36 26.68 12.42
CA SER A 365 -17.51 27.26 13.15
C SER A 365 -18.79 27.34 12.32
N GLY A 366 -18.73 27.06 11.02
CA GLY A 366 -19.87 26.92 10.12
C GLY A 366 -19.67 25.80 9.09
N LEU A 367 -20.73 25.48 8.33
CA LEU A 367 -20.76 24.34 7.39
C LEU A 367 -19.57 24.29 6.43
N LEU A 368 -19.06 25.43 5.99
CA LEU A 368 -17.77 25.55 5.35
C LEU A 368 -17.00 26.70 6.01
N SER A 369 -15.85 26.39 6.60
CA SER A 369 -14.92 27.36 7.19
C SER A 369 -13.58 27.26 6.48
N VAL A 370 -13.13 28.35 5.88
CA VAL A 370 -11.79 28.46 5.30
C VAL A 370 -10.94 29.32 6.23
N GLY A 371 -9.86 28.76 6.78
CA GLY A 371 -9.01 29.36 7.81
C GLY A 371 -7.97 30.34 7.28
N THR A 372 -7.28 31.04 8.19
CA THR A 372 -6.32 32.13 7.93
C THR A 372 -4.89 31.65 7.62
N GLY A 373 -4.71 30.38 7.27
CA GLY A 373 -3.40 29.80 6.98
C GLY A 373 -2.83 30.31 5.66
N ALA A 374 -1.86 31.23 5.74
CA ALA A 374 -1.03 31.77 4.66
C ALA A 374 -1.77 32.45 3.50
N THR A 375 -1.85 33.79 3.54
CA THR A 375 -1.89 34.77 2.42
C THR A 375 -2.84 34.53 1.23
N THR A 376 -3.70 33.52 1.26
CA THR A 376 -4.51 33.10 0.12
C THR A 376 -5.98 33.38 0.40
N ASN A 377 -6.58 34.17 -0.49
CA ASN A 377 -7.99 34.50 -0.42
C ASN A 377 -8.82 33.25 -0.75
N PHE A 378 -9.99 33.12 -0.14
CA PHE A 378 -11.02 32.22 -0.67
C PHE A 378 -11.38 32.69 -2.09
N SER A 379 -10.83 32.02 -3.10
CA SER A 379 -11.06 32.37 -4.51
C SER A 379 -12.07 31.41 -5.13
N VAL A 380 -13.10 31.98 -5.73
CA VAL A 380 -14.06 31.24 -6.56
C VAL A 380 -13.83 31.70 -7.99
N ASN A 381 -13.01 30.95 -8.74
CA ASN A 381 -12.80 31.18 -10.17
C ASN A 381 -13.84 30.36 -10.95
N SER A 382 -14.99 30.99 -11.24
CA SER A 382 -16.07 30.38 -12.01
C SER A 382 -16.34 31.20 -13.26
N THR A 383 -16.61 30.53 -14.38
CA THR A 383 -17.12 31.16 -15.61
C THR A 383 -18.57 31.59 -15.48
N GLY A 384 -19.28 31.10 -14.45
CA GLY A 384 -20.61 31.56 -14.05
C GLY A 384 -20.57 32.49 -12.84
N SER A 385 -21.70 33.14 -12.54
CA SER A 385 -21.81 33.99 -11.37
C SER A 385 -21.65 33.20 -10.07
N ALA A 386 -20.77 33.67 -9.18
CA ALA A 386 -20.73 33.20 -7.80
C ALA A 386 -21.99 33.73 -7.07
N GLN A 387 -23.05 32.93 -7.03
CA GLN A 387 -24.29 33.30 -6.35
C GLN A 387 -24.16 33.03 -4.85
N PHE A 388 -24.09 34.09 -4.05
CA PHE A 388 -24.34 34.04 -2.61
C PHE A 388 -25.85 34.06 -2.41
N GLY A 389 -26.50 32.91 -2.63
CA GLY A 389 -27.94 32.84 -2.77
C GLY A 389 -28.71 33.32 -1.54
N THR A 390 -29.88 33.92 -1.77
CA THR A 390 -31.08 33.60 -0.98
C THR A 390 -32.32 33.63 -1.89
N THR A 391 -33.20 32.62 -1.76
CA THR A 391 -34.59 32.68 -2.24
C THR A 391 -35.46 33.50 -1.28
N THR A 392 -35.03 33.65 -0.02
CA THR A 392 -35.65 34.55 0.96
C THR A 392 -34.71 34.71 2.15
N GLN A 393 -33.93 35.79 2.24
CA GLN A 393 -33.57 36.41 3.53
C GLN A 393 -33.03 37.83 3.33
N VAL A 394 -33.86 38.78 3.74
CA VAL A 394 -33.52 40.17 4.05
C VAL A 394 -32.77 40.17 5.40
N ALA A 395 -31.51 39.72 5.45
CA ALA A 395 -30.58 40.03 6.55
C ALA A 395 -29.22 39.34 6.36
N LYS A 396 -28.19 40.16 6.14
CA LYS A 396 -26.78 39.90 6.52
C LYS A 396 -26.00 38.85 5.72
N THR A 397 -25.98 38.91 4.39
CA THR A 397 -24.74 38.58 3.65
C THR A 397 -23.74 39.70 3.87
N LYS A 398 -23.09 39.72 5.04
CA LYS A 398 -22.02 40.66 5.34
C LYS A 398 -20.72 40.08 4.80
N LEU A 399 -20.32 40.51 3.60
CA LEU A 399 -19.03 40.18 3.00
C LEU A 399 -17.95 41.04 3.66
N TRP A 400 -17.39 40.63 4.79
CA TRP A 400 -16.27 41.38 5.40
C TRP A 400 -14.99 41.04 4.65
N GLY A 401 -14.54 41.93 3.77
CA GLY A 401 -13.12 42.01 3.43
C GLY A 401 -12.40 42.66 4.61
N MET A 402 -11.80 41.86 5.50
CA MET A 402 -10.78 42.36 6.41
C MET A 402 -9.45 42.23 5.69
N ASP A 403 -8.87 43.34 5.24
CA ASP A 403 -7.43 43.40 5.02
C ASP A 403 -6.79 44.30 6.07
N GLY A 404 -5.81 43.74 6.75
CA GLY A 404 -4.89 44.51 7.56
C GLY A 404 -4.01 45.33 6.62
N ALA A 405 -4.01 46.64 6.82
CA ALA A 405 -3.19 47.63 6.13
C ALA A 405 -3.62 47.98 4.69
N THR A 406 -4.50 49.00 4.64
CA THR A 406 -4.47 50.13 3.67
C THR A 406 -5.36 50.13 2.42
N SER A 407 -6.34 49.25 2.21
CA SER A 407 -7.45 49.52 1.25
C SER A 407 -8.62 48.54 1.40
N THR A 408 -9.69 48.94 2.10
CA THR A 408 -10.93 48.12 2.22
C THR A 408 -12.05 48.66 1.35
N GLY A 409 -12.27 48.07 0.17
CA GLY A 409 -13.51 48.19 -0.58
C GLY A 409 -14.42 46.99 -0.31
N VAL A 410 -15.37 47.13 0.61
CA VAL A 410 -16.41 46.11 0.87
C VAL A 410 -17.69 46.52 0.15
N TYR A 411 -18.11 45.71 -0.83
CA TYR A 411 -19.39 45.90 -1.54
C TYR A 411 -20.46 45.06 -0.84
N VAL A 412 -21.29 45.69 0.01
CA VAL A 412 -22.50 45.07 0.54
C VAL A 412 -23.66 45.45 -0.38
N LEU A 413 -24.12 44.50 -1.18
CA LEU A 413 -25.42 44.59 -1.85
C LEU A 413 -26.50 44.16 -0.86
N ASP A 414 -27.00 45.09 -0.06
CA ASP A 414 -28.38 44.96 0.42
C ASP A 414 -29.30 45.81 -0.47
N LYS A 415 -30.55 45.38 -0.65
CA LYS A 415 -31.47 45.99 -1.61
C LYS A 415 -32.01 47.36 -1.16
N ASN A 416 -31.74 47.84 0.06
CA ASN A 416 -32.49 48.96 0.63
C ASN A 416 -31.70 49.95 1.50
N SER A 417 -30.40 49.79 1.70
CA SER A 417 -29.61 50.69 2.55
C SER A 417 -28.12 50.60 2.26
N PHE A 418 -27.63 51.50 1.41
CA PHE A 418 -26.20 51.71 1.23
C PHE A 418 -25.63 52.50 2.42
N TYR A 419 -25.32 51.82 3.53
CA TYR A 419 -24.52 52.38 4.62
C TYR A 419 -23.04 52.05 4.39
N GLY A 420 -22.38 52.89 3.59
CA GLY A 420 -20.93 52.93 3.47
C GLY A 420 -20.45 54.36 3.57
N THR A 421 -20.04 54.79 4.77
CA THR A 421 -19.34 56.07 4.95
C THR A 421 -17.94 55.95 4.37
N TRP A 422 -17.66 56.66 3.27
CA TRP A 422 -16.30 56.90 2.79
C TRP A 422 -15.89 58.34 3.12
N GLN A 423 -14.97 58.50 4.05
CA GLN A 423 -14.22 59.75 4.21
C GLN A 423 -12.99 59.68 3.29
N ASN A 424 -12.91 60.62 2.34
CA ASN A 424 -11.84 60.81 1.35
C ASN A 424 -11.90 59.97 0.06
N ALA A 425 -12.94 60.18 -0.74
CA ALA A 425 -12.84 60.10 -2.20
C ALA A 425 -13.36 61.43 -2.78
N SER A 426 -12.56 62.09 -3.63
CA SER A 426 -12.86 63.40 -4.21
C SER A 426 -13.91 63.38 -5.33
N SER A 427 -14.55 62.24 -5.59
CA SER A 427 -15.74 62.12 -6.42
C SER A 427 -16.43 60.79 -6.14
N PHE A 428 -17.75 60.84 -6.02
CA PHE A 428 -18.63 59.69 -5.84
C PHE A 428 -19.32 59.38 -7.17
N GLU A 429 -19.05 58.22 -7.77
CA GLU A 429 -19.79 57.69 -8.92
C GLU A 429 -20.68 56.53 -8.45
N GLY A 430 -21.93 56.85 -8.12
CA GLY A 430 -22.99 55.87 -7.87
C GLY A 430 -23.87 55.71 -9.11
N VAL A 431 -23.83 54.55 -9.77
CA VAL A 431 -24.71 54.20 -10.89
C VAL A 431 -26.07 53.76 -10.34
N LEU A 432 -27.13 54.49 -10.67
CA LEU A 432 -28.52 54.05 -10.50
C LEU A 432 -29.05 53.60 -11.87
N THR A 433 -29.28 52.31 -12.05
CA THR A 433 -29.99 51.78 -13.23
C THR A 433 -31.49 51.96 -13.08
N ASP A 434 -32.15 52.52 -14.10
CA ASP A 434 -33.60 52.39 -14.24
C ASP A 434 -34.00 50.95 -14.66
N ALA A 435 -35.30 50.66 -14.60
CA ALA A 435 -35.85 49.33 -14.91
C ALA A 435 -35.71 48.89 -16.39
N SER A 436 -35.15 49.74 -17.26
CA SER A 436 -34.91 49.46 -18.69
C SER A 436 -33.45 49.23 -19.05
N GLY A 437 -32.53 49.26 -18.09
CA GLY A 437 -31.15 48.78 -18.28
C GLY A 437 -30.26 49.63 -19.19
N ASN A 438 -30.59 50.91 -19.43
CA ASN A 438 -29.79 51.77 -20.29
C ASN A 438 -28.73 52.56 -19.48
N GLN A 439 -27.45 52.25 -19.72
CA GLN A 439 -26.30 52.87 -19.07
C GLN A 439 -25.79 54.04 -19.92
N ASN A 440 -26.07 55.28 -19.52
CA ASN A 440 -25.34 56.43 -20.04
C ASN A 440 -24.72 57.17 -18.86
N GLY A 441 -23.40 57.00 -18.72
CA GLY A 441 -22.63 57.54 -17.62
C GLY A 441 -22.51 59.07 -17.65
N TRP A 442 -21.86 59.54 -16.59
CA TRP A 442 -21.32 60.89 -16.35
C TRP A 442 -22.28 61.88 -15.67
N SER A 443 -22.24 61.82 -14.33
CA SER A 443 -22.04 62.93 -13.38
C SER A 443 -23.01 64.12 -13.35
N ASP A 444 -24.27 63.88 -12.98
CA ASP A 444 -25.11 64.85 -12.27
C ASP A 444 -26.30 64.14 -11.60
N LEU A 445 -26.82 64.70 -10.49
CA LEU A 445 -28.08 64.26 -9.89
C LEU A 445 -29.20 64.39 -10.94
N TRP A 446 -29.61 63.27 -11.52
CA TRP A 446 -30.70 63.21 -12.50
C TRP A 446 -32.04 63.57 -11.86
N ILE A 447 -32.57 64.75 -12.20
CA ILE A 447 -34.00 65.01 -12.23
C ILE A 447 -34.38 65.16 -13.72
N ASN A 448 -34.85 64.07 -14.35
CA ASN A 448 -35.43 64.05 -15.70
C ASN A 448 -36.95 63.77 -15.55
N TYR A 449 -37.93 64.33 -16.29
CA TYR A 449 -37.99 65.25 -17.43
C TYR A 449 -39.44 65.76 -17.61
N TYR A 450 -39.65 66.99 -18.10
CA TYR A 450 -40.35 67.29 -19.37
C TYR A 450 -39.93 68.70 -19.87
N SER A 451 -39.18 68.74 -20.99
CA SER A 451 -38.76 69.88 -21.85
C SER A 451 -37.86 71.00 -21.28
N THR A 452 -36.63 71.04 -21.81
CA THR A 452 -35.70 72.19 -21.97
C THR A 452 -35.47 73.12 -20.77
N GLY A 453 -34.52 72.75 -19.89
CA GLY A 453 -33.92 73.67 -18.92
C GLY A 453 -33.07 72.90 -17.91
N TYR A 454 -31.77 73.16 -17.86
CA TYR A 454 -30.87 72.56 -16.87
C TYR A 454 -31.03 73.27 -15.52
N THR A 455 -30.96 72.55 -14.40
CA THR A 455 -30.84 73.16 -13.06
C THR A 455 -29.80 72.37 -12.27
N ASN A 456 -28.58 72.91 -12.23
CA ASN A 456 -27.50 72.37 -11.42
C ASN A 456 -27.60 72.93 -10.00
N ILE A 457 -27.74 72.06 -8.99
CA ILE A 457 -27.60 72.42 -7.57
C ILE A 457 -26.33 71.71 -7.04
N GLY A 458 -25.17 72.33 -7.27
CA GLY A 458 -23.85 71.80 -6.92
C GLY A 458 -23.12 72.62 -5.84
N ASN A 459 -22.50 71.90 -4.90
CA ASN A 459 -21.81 72.38 -3.70
C ASN A 459 -20.42 73.02 -3.99
N GLY A 460 -20.07 74.10 -3.29
CA GLY A 460 -18.72 74.67 -3.26
C GLY A 460 -18.50 75.85 -4.21
N GLY A 461 -19.10 77.01 -3.90
CA GLY A 461 -18.94 78.26 -4.67
C GLY A 461 -19.90 78.40 -5.87
N GLY A 462 -20.82 77.45 -6.05
CA GLY A 462 -21.69 77.29 -7.21
C GLY A 462 -22.82 78.31 -7.29
N LYS A 463 -22.86 79.04 -8.41
CA LYS A 463 -24.00 79.85 -8.83
C LYS A 463 -25.08 78.94 -9.41
N VAL A 464 -26.35 79.22 -9.11
CA VAL A 464 -27.48 78.47 -9.66
C VAL A 464 -27.99 79.19 -10.91
N SER A 465 -28.01 78.49 -12.05
CA SER A 465 -28.71 78.94 -13.25
C SER A 465 -30.05 78.23 -13.40
N ILE A 466 -31.10 78.99 -13.68
CA ILE A 466 -32.43 78.48 -14.02
C ILE A 466 -32.84 79.07 -15.37
N GLY A 467 -33.09 78.22 -16.37
CA GLY A 467 -33.48 78.64 -17.72
C GLY A 467 -32.58 78.07 -18.82
N VAL A 468 -32.91 78.35 -20.09
CA VAL A 468 -32.16 77.80 -21.24
C VAL A 468 -30.78 78.46 -21.34
N ASP A 469 -29.72 77.67 -21.28
CA ASP A 469 -28.34 78.15 -21.21
C ASP A 469 -27.90 78.73 -22.57
N THR A 470 -27.52 80.01 -22.62
CA THR A 470 -26.90 80.65 -23.81
C THR A 470 -25.39 80.39 -23.88
N GLY A 471 -24.87 79.45 -23.07
CA GLY A 471 -23.44 79.11 -23.00
C GLY A 471 -22.58 80.11 -22.21
N ALA A 472 -23.20 80.99 -21.40
CA ALA A 472 -22.49 81.96 -20.58
C ALA A 472 -22.43 81.48 -19.11
N SER A 473 -21.28 81.61 -18.46
CA SER A 473 -21.17 81.33 -17.03
C SER A 473 -22.03 82.31 -16.22
N PRO A 474 -22.69 81.85 -15.14
CA PRO A 474 -23.56 82.73 -14.38
C PRO A 474 -22.75 83.87 -13.75
N GLY A 475 -23.26 85.10 -13.81
CA GLY A 475 -22.70 86.29 -13.19
C GLY A 475 -23.00 86.37 -11.70
N SER A 476 -24.18 85.91 -11.26
CA SER A 476 -24.67 86.06 -9.88
C SER A 476 -24.87 84.70 -9.19
N SER A 477 -24.98 84.66 -7.86
CA SER A 477 -25.27 83.43 -7.11
C SER A 477 -26.57 82.74 -7.53
N LEU A 478 -27.52 83.50 -8.08
CA LEU A 478 -28.72 83.02 -8.77
C LEU A 478 -28.87 83.81 -10.07
N ASP A 479 -28.71 83.15 -11.21
CA ASP A 479 -29.04 83.70 -12.52
C ASP A 479 -30.27 82.99 -13.07
N ILE A 480 -31.24 83.76 -13.56
CA ILE A 480 -32.45 83.23 -14.17
C ILE A 480 -32.49 83.73 -15.62
N ASN A 481 -32.24 82.84 -16.57
CA ASN A 481 -32.32 83.16 -17.99
C ASN A 481 -33.70 82.79 -18.53
N GLY A 482 -34.60 83.78 -18.55
CA GLY A 482 -36.01 83.57 -18.86
C GLY A 482 -36.88 84.33 -17.87
N ASN A 483 -38.00 83.75 -17.48
CA ASN A 483 -38.97 84.42 -16.64
C ASN A 483 -38.91 83.92 -15.18
N LEU A 484 -39.15 84.82 -14.21
CA LEU A 484 -39.18 84.50 -12.78
C LEU A 484 -40.61 84.60 -12.27
N SER A 485 -41.17 83.50 -11.75
CA SER A 485 -42.48 83.49 -11.10
C SER A 485 -42.33 83.10 -9.63
N ILE A 486 -42.69 84.02 -8.73
CA ILE A 486 -42.64 83.80 -7.27
C ILE A 486 -44.05 83.86 -6.69
N GLY A 487 -44.39 82.83 -5.91
CA GLY A 487 -45.62 82.72 -5.11
C GLY A 487 -46.66 81.76 -5.68
N ALA A 488 -47.40 81.12 -4.78
CA ALA A 488 -48.27 79.99 -5.10
C ALA A 488 -49.39 80.32 -6.09
N GLY A 489 -49.98 81.53 -6.03
CA GLY A 489 -51.03 81.91 -6.97
C GLY A 489 -50.54 82.25 -8.39
N ASN A 490 -49.23 82.32 -8.61
CA ASN A 490 -48.64 82.47 -9.95
C ASN A 490 -48.24 81.12 -10.57
N MET A 491 -48.55 79.99 -9.91
CA MET A 491 -48.33 78.66 -10.50
C MET A 491 -49.15 78.50 -11.78
N GLY A 492 -48.48 78.19 -12.89
CA GLY A 492 -49.11 78.09 -14.22
C GLY A 492 -49.30 79.42 -14.97
N VAL A 493 -48.93 80.55 -14.36
CA VAL A 493 -48.89 81.86 -15.02
C VAL A 493 -47.48 82.11 -15.54
N ALA A 494 -47.35 82.29 -16.85
CA ALA A 494 -46.07 82.66 -17.46
C ALA A 494 -45.72 84.11 -17.09
N ALA A 495 -44.59 84.30 -16.39
CA ALA A 495 -44.03 85.64 -16.18
C ALA A 495 -43.54 86.26 -17.50
N PRO A 496 -43.45 87.60 -17.62
CA PRO A 496 -42.90 88.25 -18.81
C PRO A 496 -41.52 87.72 -19.18
N THR A 497 -41.21 87.64 -20.47
CA THR A 497 -39.88 87.24 -20.98
C THR A 497 -38.80 88.10 -20.36
N ASN A 498 -37.78 87.49 -19.74
CA ASN A 498 -36.70 88.19 -19.02
C ASN A 498 -37.21 89.12 -17.91
N GLY A 499 -38.38 88.83 -17.36
CA GLY A 499 -39.03 89.62 -16.31
C GLY A 499 -39.48 88.74 -15.15
N ALA A 500 -40.01 89.40 -14.12
CA ALA A 500 -40.47 88.75 -12.90
C ALA A 500 -41.94 89.08 -12.59
N ILE A 501 -42.70 88.07 -12.16
CA ILE A 501 -43.96 88.26 -11.42
C ILE A 501 -43.75 87.78 -9.99
N ILE A 502 -44.10 88.62 -9.03
CA ILE A 502 -43.92 88.33 -7.61
C ILE A 502 -45.27 88.53 -6.94
N GLN A 503 -45.81 87.46 -6.38
CA GLN A 503 -46.97 87.53 -5.51
C GLN A 503 -46.52 87.92 -4.10
N GLY A 504 -47.05 89.04 -3.61
CA GLY A 504 -46.72 89.59 -2.29
C GLY A 504 -46.36 91.07 -2.38
N ASN A 505 -45.61 91.55 -1.39
CA ASN A 505 -45.01 92.89 -1.37
C ASN A 505 -43.50 92.74 -1.61
N VAL A 506 -42.93 93.55 -2.50
CA VAL A 506 -41.50 93.55 -2.82
C VAL A 506 -40.82 94.66 -2.03
N GLY A 507 -39.96 94.27 -1.08
CA GLY A 507 -39.13 95.20 -0.32
C GLY A 507 -37.72 95.32 -0.91
N ILE A 508 -37.26 96.55 -1.16
CA ILE A 508 -35.86 96.85 -1.52
C ILE A 508 -35.28 97.74 -0.42
N GLY A 509 -34.30 97.22 0.34
CA GLY A 509 -33.70 97.92 1.48
C GLY A 509 -34.57 97.95 2.75
N THR A 510 -35.70 97.24 2.77
CA THR A 510 -36.60 97.09 3.92
C THR A 510 -36.97 95.62 4.14
N THR A 511 -37.10 95.20 5.40
CA THR A 511 -37.57 93.86 5.78
C THR A 511 -39.06 93.80 6.09
N SER A 512 -39.77 94.94 6.02
CA SER A 512 -41.20 95.03 6.35
C SER A 512 -41.94 95.93 5.35
N PRO A 513 -42.05 95.52 4.07
CA PRO A 513 -42.66 96.33 3.02
C PRO A 513 -44.15 96.56 3.29
N GLN A 514 -44.57 97.82 3.40
CA GLN A 514 -45.97 98.19 3.70
C GLN A 514 -46.85 98.24 2.44
N ASP A 515 -46.24 98.44 1.28
CA ASP A 515 -46.92 98.47 -0.02
C ASP A 515 -46.38 97.40 -0.98
N LYS A 516 -47.03 97.24 -2.14
CA LYS A 516 -46.64 96.24 -3.17
C LYS A 516 -45.20 96.40 -3.65
N LEU A 517 -44.72 97.63 -3.71
CA LEU A 517 -43.32 97.96 -3.92
C LEU A 517 -42.94 99.00 -2.86
N ASP A 518 -42.05 98.62 -1.95
CA ASP A 518 -41.56 99.48 -0.87
C ASP A 518 -40.03 99.57 -0.97
N ILE A 519 -39.54 100.78 -1.23
CA ILE A 519 -38.12 101.06 -1.44
C ILE A 519 -37.65 101.99 -0.34
N ASN A 520 -36.90 101.45 0.62
CA ASN A 520 -36.19 102.24 1.63
C ASN A 520 -34.76 102.50 1.15
N GLY A 521 -34.63 103.41 0.17
CA GLY A 521 -33.38 103.73 -0.49
C GLY A 521 -33.56 104.70 -1.67
N ASN A 522 -32.53 104.81 -2.52
CA ASN A 522 -32.56 105.70 -3.68
C ASN A 522 -33.19 105.02 -4.90
N ILE A 523 -34.05 105.73 -5.63
CA ILE A 523 -34.61 105.28 -6.92
C ILE A 523 -33.92 106.05 -8.04
N ARG A 524 -33.33 105.34 -9.01
CA ARG A 524 -32.79 105.92 -10.25
C ARG A 524 -33.78 105.66 -11.40
N VAL A 525 -34.44 106.71 -11.86
CA VAL A 525 -35.34 106.68 -13.02
C VAL A 525 -34.65 107.23 -14.27
N ALA A 526 -35.09 106.80 -15.45
CA ALA A 526 -34.59 107.34 -16.72
C ALA A 526 -35.01 108.81 -16.88
N LYS A 527 -34.08 109.65 -17.35
CA LYS A 527 -34.37 111.02 -17.80
C LYS A 527 -34.76 110.98 -19.26
N ASN A 528 -35.88 111.58 -19.60
CA ASN A 528 -36.41 111.54 -20.96
C ASN A 528 -36.38 112.95 -21.55
N SER A 529 -35.74 113.12 -22.71
CA SER A 529 -35.72 114.37 -23.47
C SER A 529 -36.94 114.53 -24.39
N ALA A 530 -37.82 113.54 -24.39
CA ALA A 530 -39.11 113.51 -25.06
C ALA A 530 -40.08 112.67 -24.21
N GLN A 531 -41.37 112.67 -24.55
CA GLN A 531 -42.33 111.78 -23.90
C GLN A 531 -41.91 110.31 -24.08
N PRO A 532 -41.84 109.49 -23.00
CA PRO A 532 -41.47 108.07 -23.10
C PRO A 532 -42.40 107.28 -24.02
N TYR A 533 -43.68 107.63 -23.99
CA TYR A 533 -44.75 107.15 -24.86
C TYR A 533 -45.90 108.17 -24.85
N ALA A 534 -46.83 108.01 -25.79
CA ALA A 534 -48.06 108.79 -25.83
C ALA A 534 -48.84 108.56 -24.54
N CYS A 535 -49.22 109.65 -23.86
CA CYS A 535 -50.06 109.52 -22.68
C CYS A 535 -51.46 109.08 -23.12
N ASP A 536 -51.88 107.90 -22.68
CA ASP A 536 -53.16 107.28 -23.02
C ASP A 536 -53.74 106.56 -21.78
N ALA A 537 -54.89 105.92 -21.93
CA ALA A 537 -55.53 105.21 -20.82
C ALA A 537 -54.72 104.01 -20.31
N ALA A 538 -53.86 103.40 -21.13
CA ALA A 538 -53.05 102.25 -20.72
C ALA A 538 -51.86 102.66 -19.84
N HIS A 539 -51.41 103.92 -19.97
CA HIS A 539 -50.30 104.47 -19.20
C HIS A 539 -50.73 105.56 -18.20
N ASP A 540 -52.01 105.60 -17.83
CA ASP A 540 -52.50 106.53 -16.82
C ASP A 540 -51.75 106.36 -15.49
N ALA A 541 -51.49 107.47 -14.80
CA ALA A 541 -50.75 107.55 -13.55
C ALA A 541 -49.28 107.10 -13.59
N VAL A 542 -48.69 106.82 -14.76
CA VAL A 542 -47.26 106.52 -14.82
C VAL A 542 -46.42 107.77 -14.57
N ILE A 543 -45.39 107.63 -13.73
CA ILE A 543 -44.46 108.69 -13.36
C ILE A 543 -43.19 108.60 -14.22
N ALA A 544 -42.71 109.73 -14.73
CA ALA A 544 -41.47 109.85 -15.48
C ALA A 544 -40.69 111.11 -15.06
N LEU A 545 -39.37 111.10 -15.27
CA LEU A 545 -38.50 112.25 -15.05
C LEU A 545 -38.10 112.86 -16.39
N THR A 546 -38.24 114.17 -16.53
CA THR A 546 -37.82 114.91 -17.72
C THR A 546 -36.30 115.13 -17.72
N SER A 547 -35.72 115.50 -18.88
CA SER A 547 -34.30 115.86 -18.96
C SER A 547 -33.96 117.09 -18.09
N GLN A 548 -34.97 117.89 -17.74
CA GLN A 548 -34.93 119.05 -16.86
C GLN A 548 -35.20 118.72 -15.38
N TYR A 549 -35.14 117.44 -14.98
CA TYR A 549 -35.35 116.98 -13.60
C TYR A 549 -36.74 117.29 -13.02
N THR A 550 -37.75 117.43 -13.89
CA THR A 550 -39.14 117.60 -13.44
C THR A 550 -39.84 116.24 -13.42
N THR A 551 -40.47 115.89 -12.31
CA THR A 551 -41.29 114.69 -12.19
C THR A 551 -42.67 114.93 -12.79
N CYS A 552 -43.02 114.09 -13.75
CA CYS A 552 -44.21 114.18 -14.58
C CYS A 552 -45.06 112.92 -14.42
N VAL A 553 -46.37 113.07 -14.51
CA VAL A 553 -47.33 111.98 -14.49
C VAL A 553 -48.20 112.03 -15.74
N CYS A 554 -48.44 110.89 -16.37
CA CYS A 554 -49.41 110.80 -17.46
C CYS A 554 -50.83 110.88 -16.90
N LYS A 555 -51.65 111.78 -17.45
CA LYS A 555 -53.08 111.87 -17.20
C LYS A 555 -53.82 111.30 -18.42
N GLY A 556 -54.13 110.01 -18.37
CA GLY A 556 -54.63 109.21 -19.50
C GLY A 556 -55.96 109.68 -20.08
N GLY A 557 -56.70 110.52 -19.36
CA GLY A 557 -57.94 111.15 -19.84
C GLY A 557 -57.75 112.41 -20.72
N SER A 558 -56.53 112.93 -20.91
CA SER A 558 -56.31 114.19 -21.65
C SER A 558 -55.09 114.18 -22.57
N THR A 559 -54.58 112.99 -22.93
CA THR A 559 -53.37 112.76 -23.73
C THR A 559 -52.12 113.56 -23.30
N SER A 560 -52.09 114.04 -22.06
CA SER A 560 -51.13 115.06 -21.61
C SER A 560 -50.36 114.58 -20.40
N TRP A 561 -49.05 114.73 -20.48
CA TRP A 561 -48.17 114.59 -19.34
C TRP A 561 -48.16 115.89 -18.55
N VAL A 562 -48.43 115.81 -17.26
CA VAL A 562 -48.53 116.95 -16.35
C VAL A 562 -47.54 116.83 -15.21
N ARG A 563 -47.09 117.93 -14.63
CA ARG A 563 -46.16 117.91 -13.50
C ARG A 563 -46.83 117.25 -12.30
N THR A 564 -46.09 116.38 -11.61
CA THR A 564 -46.58 115.73 -10.36
C THR A 564 -46.86 116.73 -9.24
N THR A 565 -46.28 117.92 -9.29
CA THR A 565 -46.45 118.97 -8.27
C THR A 565 -47.83 119.62 -8.28
N ASP A 566 -48.51 119.66 -9.43
CA ASP A 566 -49.81 120.34 -9.58
C ASP A 566 -50.87 119.54 -10.36
N GLY A 567 -50.49 118.49 -11.08
CA GLY A 567 -51.40 117.65 -11.87
C GLY A 567 -52.07 118.38 -13.05
N SER A 568 -51.58 119.57 -13.42
CA SER A 568 -52.19 120.42 -14.46
C SER A 568 -51.19 121.02 -15.44
N THR A 569 -49.98 121.37 -14.99
CA THR A 569 -48.99 122.03 -15.84
C THR A 569 -48.40 121.02 -16.81
N ALA A 570 -48.49 121.29 -18.11
CA ALA A 570 -47.90 120.43 -19.14
C ALA A 570 -46.40 120.23 -18.91
N CYS A 571 -45.94 119.00 -19.07
CA CYS A 571 -44.54 118.66 -18.91
C CYS A 571 -43.70 119.09 -20.10
N THR A 572 -42.56 119.71 -19.78
CA THR A 572 -41.49 120.03 -20.73
C THR A 572 -40.42 118.98 -20.58
N TRP A 573 -40.11 118.30 -21.69
CA TRP A 573 -39.22 117.13 -21.68
C TRP A 573 -37.75 117.52 -21.80
#